data_AF-A0A164H6B8-F1
#
_entry.id   AF-A0A164H6B8-F1
#
_cell.length_a   1.000
_cell.length_b   1.000
_cell.length_c   1.000
_cell.angle_alpha   90.00
_cell.angle_beta   90.00
_cell.angle_gamma   90.00
#
_symmetry.space_group_name_H-M   'P 1'
#
loop_
_entity.id
_entity.type
_entity.pdbx_description
1 polymer ?
#
loop_
_entity_poly.entity_id
_entity_poly.type
_entity_poly.pdbx_seq_one_letter_code
_entity_poly.pdbx_strand_id
1 'polypeptide(L)'
;GARDKLFWFVCGWLGGPEHYTERFGHPRLRMRHMPFSIGVLERDQWLACMDQAMTELNVDPVLRERLNASFFKTADWMRNRGV
;
A
#
# COMPACT_ATOMS: atom_id res chain seq x y z
N GLY A 1 8.39 -5.96 -11.45
CA GLY A 1 9.18 -5.08 -10.56
C GLY A 1 8.35 -4.58 -9.39
N ALA A 2 7.82 -3.34 -9.47
CA ALA A 2 7.00 -2.75 -8.41
C ALA A 2 5.68 -3.51 -8.17
N ARG A 3 5.02 -3.96 -9.26
CA ARG A 3 3.82 -4.79 -9.22
C ARG A 3 4.01 -6.05 -8.35
N ASP A 4 5.05 -6.83 -8.61
CA ASP A 4 5.31 -8.09 -7.89
C ASP A 4 5.62 -7.83 -6.41
N LYS A 5 6.40 -6.79 -6.11
CA LYS A 5 6.69 -6.36 -4.74
C LYS A 5 5.44 -5.95 -3.98
N LEU A 6 4.53 -5.21 -4.63
CA LEU A 6 3.24 -4.84 -4.03
C LEU A 6 2.38 -6.09 -3.78
N PHE A 7 2.27 -6.99 -4.77
CA PHE A 7 1.54 -8.25 -4.61
C PHE A 7 2.07 -9.07 -3.43
N TRP A 8 3.38 -9.33 -3.38
CA TRP A 8 3.99 -10.10 -2.30
C TRP A 8 3.79 -9.44 -0.93
N PHE A 9 3.85 -8.10 -0.88
CA PHE A 9 3.63 -7.36 0.36
C PHE A 9 2.17 -7.45 0.82
N VAL A 10 1.21 -7.16 -0.07
CA VAL A 10 -0.21 -7.18 0.26
C VAL A 10 -0.69 -8.59 0.61
N CYS A 11 -0.14 -9.63 -0.03
CA CYS A 11 -0.43 -11.02 0.29
C CYS A 11 -0.17 -11.34 1.77
N GLY A 12 1.05 -11.08 2.26
CA GLY A 12 1.41 -11.28 3.67
C GLY A 12 0.68 -10.31 4.60
N TRP A 13 0.56 -9.04 4.21
CA TRP A 13 -0.13 -8.01 5.00
C TRP A 13 -1.61 -8.32 5.26
N LEU A 14 -2.28 -9.02 4.35
CA LEU A 14 -3.67 -9.51 4.52
C LEU A 14 -3.77 -10.86 5.28
N GLY A 15 -2.65 -11.40 5.77
CA GLY A 15 -2.59 -12.67 6.49
C GLY A 15 -2.34 -13.91 5.62
N GLY A 16 -1.97 -13.73 4.35
CA GLY A 16 -1.54 -14.80 3.47
C GLY A 16 -0.05 -15.17 3.66
N PRO A 17 0.54 -15.93 2.71
CA PRO A 17 1.95 -16.26 2.74
C PRO A 17 2.88 -15.02 2.72
N GLU A 18 3.96 -15.08 3.51
CA GLU A 18 4.93 -14.00 3.75
C GLU A 18 5.94 -13.80 2.59
N HIS A 19 5.45 -13.79 1.36
CA HIS A 19 6.29 -13.78 0.16
C HIS A 19 7.28 -12.61 0.11
N TYR A 20 6.90 -11.45 0.63
CA TYR A 20 7.79 -10.30 0.65
C TYR A 20 8.94 -10.52 1.64
N THR A 21 8.62 -10.92 2.86
CA THR A 21 9.58 -11.11 3.95
C THR A 21 10.59 -12.21 3.62
N GLU A 22 10.14 -13.31 3.02
CA GLU A 22 10.99 -14.40 2.54
C GLU A 22 12.06 -13.94 1.52
N ARG A 23 11.71 -12.97 0.66
CA ARG A 23 12.57 -12.50 -0.44
C ARG A 23 13.45 -11.32 -0.07
N PHE A 24 12.96 -10.44 0.81
CA PHE A 24 13.56 -9.13 1.05
C PHE A 24 13.84 -8.82 2.53
N GLY A 25 13.50 -9.76 3.43
CA GLY A 25 13.55 -9.55 4.86
C GLY A 25 12.55 -8.51 5.34
N HIS A 26 12.85 -7.88 6.48
CA HIS A 26 11.98 -6.90 7.11
C HIS A 26 11.54 -5.79 6.12
N PRO A 27 10.23 -5.45 6.02
CA PRO A 27 9.71 -4.54 5.01
C PRO A 27 10.39 -3.17 4.97
N ARG A 28 10.64 -2.56 6.14
CA ARG A 28 11.25 -1.22 6.31
C ARG A 28 10.63 -0.20 5.34
N LEU A 29 9.29 -0.20 5.25
CA LEU A 29 8.54 0.51 4.21
C LEU A 29 8.95 1.97 4.08
N ARG A 30 8.88 2.75 5.17
CA ARG A 30 9.21 4.19 5.14
C ARG A 30 10.64 4.45 4.65
N MET A 31 11.62 3.68 5.12
CA MET A 31 13.01 3.78 4.66
C MET A 31 13.12 3.54 3.14
N ARG A 32 12.39 2.55 2.61
CA ARG A 32 12.38 2.26 1.17
C ARG A 32 11.63 3.32 0.34
N HIS A 33 10.76 4.11 0.97
CA HIS A 33 10.02 5.19 0.32
C HIS A 33 10.70 6.58 0.45
N MET A 34 11.71 6.73 1.31
CA MET A 34 12.49 7.97 1.47
C MET A 34 13.15 8.52 0.20
N PRO A 35 13.61 7.70 -0.76
CA PRO A 35 14.17 8.22 -2.02
C PRO A 35 13.17 8.95 -2.91
N PHE A 36 11.86 8.83 -2.66
CA PHE A 36 10.81 9.44 -3.46
C PHE A 36 10.17 10.61 -2.70
N SER A 37 9.83 11.69 -3.39
CA SER A 37 9.10 12.80 -2.77
C SER A 37 7.61 12.46 -2.69
N ILE A 38 7.10 12.23 -1.47
CA ILE A 38 5.72 11.81 -1.24
C ILE A 38 5.05 12.84 -0.33
N GLY A 39 4.17 13.66 -0.92
CA GLY A 39 3.29 14.60 -0.22
C GLY A 39 1.82 14.15 -0.24
N VAL A 40 0.92 15.09 0.05
CA VAL A 40 -0.54 14.88 0.08
C VAL A 40 -1.08 14.42 -1.27
N LEU A 41 -0.64 15.05 -2.36
CA LEU A 41 -1.10 14.72 -3.71
C LEU A 41 -0.71 13.30 -4.12
N GLU A 42 0.54 12.91 -3.89
CA GLU A 42 1.05 11.56 -4.19
C GLU A 42 0.36 10.51 -3.30
N ARG A 43 0.17 10.86 -2.01
CA ARG A 43 -0.89 10.40 -1.08
C ARG A 43 -2.13 9.86 -1.79
N ASP A 44 -2.91 10.83 -2.23
CA ASP A 44 -4.29 10.65 -2.64
C ASP A 44 -4.39 9.97 -3.99
N GLN A 45 -3.44 10.23 -4.89
CA GLN A 45 -3.36 9.53 -6.18
C GLN A 45 -3.13 8.03 -5.99
N TRP A 46 -2.24 7.62 -5.08
CA TRP A 46 -2.03 6.20 -4.81
C TRP A 46 -3.29 5.54 -4.22
N LEU A 47 -3.96 6.22 -3.28
CA LEU A 47 -5.22 5.72 -2.69
C LEU A 47 -6.34 5.60 -3.72
N ALA A 48 -6.49 6.57 -4.62
CA ALA A 48 -7.48 6.53 -5.69
C ALA A 48 -7.26 5.31 -6.60
N CYS A 49 -6.00 5.01 -6.97
CA CYS A 49 -5.67 3.84 -7.75
C CYS A 49 -6.00 2.52 -7.03
N MET A 50 -5.76 2.44 -5.72
CA MET A 50 -6.08 1.25 -4.92
C MET A 50 -7.60 1.05 -4.80
N ASP A 51 -8.37 2.12 -4.59
CA ASP A 51 -9.85 2.04 -4.55
C ASP A 51 -10.44 1.68 -5.91
N GLN A 52 -9.92 2.26 -6.99
CA GLN A 52 -10.32 1.91 -8.35
C GLN A 52 -10.07 0.42 -8.62
N ALA A 53 -8.88 -0.10 -8.30
CA ALA A 53 -8.56 -1.50 -8.49
C ALA A 53 -9.50 -2.44 -7.70
N MET A 54 -9.83 -2.09 -6.45
CA MET A 54 -10.79 -2.87 -5.66
C MET A 54 -12.22 -2.79 -6.23
N THR A 55 -12.60 -1.65 -6.81
CA THR A 55 -13.88 -1.47 -7.49
C THR A 55 -13.98 -2.34 -8.74
N GLU A 56 -12.96 -2.32 -9.60
CA GLU A 56 -12.89 -3.14 -10.83
C GLU A 56 -12.92 -4.65 -10.54
N LEU A 57 -12.35 -5.06 -9.41
CA LEU A 57 -12.35 -6.45 -8.95
C LEU A 57 -13.64 -6.86 -8.22
N ASN A 58 -14.60 -5.95 -8.05
CA ASN A 58 -15.84 -6.18 -7.31
C ASN A 58 -15.59 -6.70 -5.88
N VAL A 59 -14.60 -6.12 -5.18
CA VAL A 59 -14.37 -6.41 -3.76
C VAL A 59 -15.61 -6.01 -2.96
N ASP A 60 -16.00 -6.86 -2.01
CA ASP A 60 -17.13 -6.60 -1.12
C ASP A 60 -17.08 -5.17 -0.55
N PRO A 61 -18.19 -4.39 -0.62
CA PRO A 61 -18.16 -2.98 -0.23
C PRO A 61 -17.70 -2.72 1.21
N VAL A 62 -18.06 -3.59 2.16
CA VAL A 62 -17.67 -3.45 3.57
C VAL A 62 -16.19 -3.74 3.73
N LEU A 63 -15.67 -4.75 3.02
CA LEU A 63 -14.24 -5.03 2.99
C LEU A 63 -13.46 -3.89 2.34
N ARG A 64 -13.92 -3.37 1.20
CA ARG A 64 -13.28 -2.26 0.48
C ARG A 64 -13.16 -1.02 1.36
N GLU A 65 -14.20 -0.66 2.09
CA GLU A 65 -14.17 0.47 3.04
C GLU A 65 -13.08 0.29 4.12
N ARG A 66 -13.03 -0.90 4.73
CA ARG A 66 -12.00 -1.22 5.75
C ARG A 66 -10.59 -1.20 5.18
N LEU A 67 -10.41 -1.72 3.97
CA LEU A 67 -9.13 -1.70 3.27
C LEU A 67 -8.71 -0.27 2.94
N ASN A 68 -9.61 0.57 2.42
CA ASN A 68 -9.34 1.98 2.14
C ASN A 68 -8.87 2.73 3.40
N ALA A 69 -9.55 2.54 4.54
CA ALA A 69 -9.14 3.16 5.80
C ALA A 69 -7.74 2.67 6.27
N SER A 70 -7.41 1.41 6.03
CA SER A 70 -6.12 0.81 6.43
C SER A 70 -4.99 1.23 5.50
N PHE A 71 -5.26 1.30 4.19
CA PHE A 71 -4.37 1.84 3.19
C PHE A 71 -4.08 3.32 3.43
N PHE A 72 -5.09 4.12 3.80
CA PHE A 72 -4.89 5.54 4.14
C PHE A 72 -3.86 5.70 5.26
N LYS A 73 -4.02 4.99 6.39
CA LYS A 73 -3.07 5.06 7.51
C LYS A 73 -1.65 4.70 7.08
N THR A 74 -1.51 3.66 6.25
CA THR A 74 -0.21 3.18 5.77
C THR A 74 0.43 4.18 4.82
N ALA A 75 -0.32 4.67 3.83
CA ALA A 75 0.15 5.61 2.82
C ALA A 75 0.47 6.99 3.44
N ASP A 76 -0.32 7.45 4.41
CA ASP A 76 -0.05 8.70 5.13
C ASP A 76 1.25 8.61 5.94
N TRP A 77 1.55 7.45 6.54
CA TRP A 77 2.83 7.23 7.21
C TRP A 77 4.05 7.23 6.26
N MET A 78 3.85 6.97 4.97
CA MET A 78 4.90 7.00 3.94
C MET A 78 5.28 8.41 3.48
N ARG A 79 4.42 9.42 3.74
CA ARG A 79 4.71 10.80 3.36
C ARG A 79 6.01 11.29 4.00
N ASN A 80 6.77 12.04 3.20
CA ASN A 80 8.05 12.62 3.60
C ASN A 80 8.25 14.06 3.12
N ARG A 81 7.23 14.67 2.50
CA ARG A 81 7.19 16.08 2.10
C ARG A 81 5.95 16.78 2.67
N GLY A 82 6.15 18.01 3.17
CA GLY A 82 5.07 18.91 3.59
C GLY A 82 4.30 18.39 4.80
N VAL A 83 5.00 18.30 5.94
CA VAL A 83 4.39 18.07 7.26
C VAL A 83 3.53 19.25 7.64
#